data_AF-A0A8H7RSD5-F1
#
_entry.id   AF-A0A8H7RSD5-F1
#
_cell.length_a   1.000
_cell.length_b   1.000
_cell.length_c   1.000
_cell.angle_alpha   90.00
_cell.angle_beta   90.00
_cell.angle_gamma   90.00
#
_symmetry.space_group_name_H-M   'P 1'
#
loop_
_entity.id
_entity.type
_entity.pdbx_description
1 polymer ?
#
loop_
_entity_poly.entity_id
_entity_poly.type
_entity_poly.pdbx_seq_one_letter_code
_entity_poly.pdbx_strand_id
1 'polypeptide(L)'
;MRPSITISILSCLCFIIISIYFILYRSDNSITSPLSEKPDLVNFEGGVISAKMGNATQKAELGRSTWKLLHTMTAQYPEHPTTEERKALQQFFMLLSRLYPCGECAAHFQLLLKRYPPQTSSKIAASQWACAIHNKVNERLGKDIFDCSNIQEKYDCGCNTTEDENDSSSSSE
;
A
#
# COMPACT_ATOMS: atom_id res chain seq x y z
N MET A 1 -35.55 47.07 -55.49
CA MET A 1 -35.31 45.93 -54.56
C MET A 1 -33.99 46.17 -53.84
N ARG A 2 -33.98 46.27 -52.51
CA ARG A 2 -32.84 46.81 -51.73
C ARG A 2 -31.90 45.70 -51.25
N PRO A 3 -30.67 45.56 -51.79
CA PRO A 3 -29.73 44.48 -51.46
C PRO A 3 -29.19 44.53 -50.01
N SER A 4 -29.41 45.64 -49.30
CA SER A 4 -28.91 45.82 -47.94
C SER A 4 -29.71 45.03 -46.88
N ILE A 5 -31.01 44.78 -47.10
CA ILE A 5 -31.85 44.02 -46.17
C ILE A 5 -31.51 42.52 -46.25
N THR A 6 -31.24 42.01 -47.44
CA THR A 6 -30.88 40.60 -47.67
C THR A 6 -29.52 40.23 -47.07
N ILE A 7 -28.54 41.14 -47.08
CA ILE A 7 -27.22 40.93 -46.46
C ILE A 7 -27.33 40.84 -44.94
N SER A 8 -28.18 41.67 -44.32
CA SER A 8 -28.36 41.70 -42.87
C SER A 8 -29.03 40.42 -42.35
N ILE A 9 -30.02 39.89 -43.08
CA ILE A 9 -30.69 38.62 -42.75
C ILE A 9 -29.73 37.43 -42.90
N LEU A 10 -28.91 37.42 -43.97
CA LEU A 10 -27.95 36.33 -44.20
C LEU A 10 -26.85 36.29 -43.13
N SER A 11 -26.38 37.46 -42.68
CA SER A 11 -25.44 37.59 -41.57
C SER A 11 -26.04 37.02 -40.27
N CYS A 12 -27.28 37.40 -39.94
CA CYS A 12 -27.97 36.94 -38.74
C CYS A 12 -28.19 35.41 -38.73
N LEU A 13 -28.57 34.84 -39.88
CA LEU A 13 -28.70 33.39 -40.04
C LEU A 13 -27.35 32.66 -39.86
N CYS A 14 -26.26 33.24 -40.36
CA CYS A 14 -24.91 32.68 -40.20
C CYS A 14 -24.48 32.66 -38.72
N PHE A 15 -24.73 33.74 -37.98
CA PHE A 15 -24.45 33.78 -36.53
C PHE A 15 -25.26 32.77 -35.73
N ILE A 16 -26.54 32.57 -36.09
CA ILE A 16 -27.39 31.56 -35.45
C ILE A 16 -26.88 30.15 -35.74
N ILE A 17 -26.51 29.85 -36.99
CA ILE A 17 -25.96 28.53 -37.37
C ILE A 17 -24.62 28.27 -36.68
N ILE A 18 -23.72 29.27 -36.62
CA ILE A 18 -22.44 29.14 -35.91
C ILE A 18 -22.67 28.92 -34.41
N SER A 19 -23.63 29.64 -33.81
CA SER A 19 -23.95 29.48 -32.38
C SER A 19 -24.56 28.12 -32.08
N ILE A 20 -25.48 27.64 -32.92
CA ILE A 20 -26.07 26.30 -32.81
C ILE A 20 -24.99 25.24 -33.01
N TYR A 21 -24.14 25.38 -34.03
CA TYR A 21 -23.00 24.48 -34.25
C TYR A 21 -22.07 24.46 -33.04
N PHE A 22 -21.76 25.60 -32.44
CA PHE A 22 -20.92 25.67 -31.24
C PHE A 22 -21.57 25.03 -30.01
N ILE A 23 -22.89 25.17 -29.84
CA ILE A 23 -23.66 24.55 -28.76
C ILE A 23 -23.73 23.03 -28.95
N LEU A 24 -24.02 22.57 -30.16
CA LEU A 24 -24.07 21.13 -30.49
C LEU A 24 -22.67 20.50 -30.42
N TYR A 25 -21.65 21.17 -30.95
CA TYR A 25 -20.25 20.74 -30.85
C TYR A 25 -19.74 20.68 -29.41
N ARG A 26 -20.17 21.63 -28.54
CA ARG A 26 -19.87 21.59 -27.10
C ARG A 26 -20.60 20.45 -26.39
N SER A 27 -21.80 20.07 -26.86
CA SER A 27 -22.55 18.93 -26.32
C SER A 27 -21.91 17.58 -26.67
N ASP A 28 -21.29 17.46 -27.85
CA ASP A 28 -20.59 16.23 -28.26
C ASP A 28 -19.17 16.13 -27.72
N ASN A 29 -18.47 17.25 -27.47
CA ASN A 29 -17.14 17.24 -26.84
C ASN A 29 -17.17 17.22 -25.30
N SER A 30 -18.34 17.05 -24.67
CA SER A 30 -18.41 16.65 -23.26
C SER A 30 -18.20 15.13 -23.05
N ILE A 31 -17.72 14.41 -24.07
CA ILE A 31 -17.14 13.07 -23.92
C ILE A 31 -15.90 13.19 -23.04
N THR A 32 -16.14 12.99 -21.74
CA THR A 32 -15.26 12.33 -20.78
C THR A 32 -13.77 12.49 -21.11
N SER A 33 -13.16 13.53 -20.52
CA SER A 33 -11.78 13.37 -20.03
C SER A 33 -11.73 12.01 -19.34
N PRO A 34 -10.82 11.09 -19.71
CA PRO A 34 -10.62 9.91 -18.90
C PRO A 34 -10.28 10.47 -17.54
N LEU A 35 -11.20 10.25 -16.59
CA LEU A 35 -10.98 10.58 -15.21
C LEU A 35 -9.57 10.09 -14.92
N SER A 36 -8.73 11.01 -14.46
CA SER A 36 -7.72 10.64 -13.49
C SER A 36 -8.51 10.03 -12.33
N GLU A 37 -8.89 8.76 -12.47
CA GLU A 37 -9.08 7.88 -11.34
C GLU A 37 -7.69 7.82 -10.72
N LYS A 38 -7.37 8.78 -9.86
CA LYS A 38 -6.64 8.42 -8.65
C LYS A 38 -7.47 7.26 -8.10
N PRO A 39 -6.95 6.01 -8.10
CA PRO A 39 -7.73 4.92 -7.56
C PRO A 39 -8.13 5.34 -6.16
N ASP A 40 -9.44 5.50 -5.95
CA ASP A 40 -10.00 5.71 -4.63
C ASP A 40 -9.37 4.65 -3.75
N LEU A 41 -8.68 5.11 -2.70
CA LEU A 41 -7.91 4.29 -1.78
C LEU A 41 -8.74 3.07 -1.42
N VAL A 42 -8.38 1.93 -2.03
CA VAL A 42 -9.19 0.70 -1.97
C VAL A 42 -9.41 0.40 -0.50
N ASN A 43 -10.67 0.47 -0.07
CA ASN A 43 -11.01 0.10 1.28
C ASN A 43 -10.85 -1.43 1.37
N PHE A 44 -9.75 -1.90 1.96
CA PHE A 44 -9.41 -3.33 2.05
C PHE A 44 -10.31 -4.10 3.04
N GLU A 45 -11.53 -3.64 3.26
CA GLU A 45 -12.56 -4.30 4.05
C GLU A 45 -12.95 -5.63 3.41
N GLY A 46 -12.74 -6.72 4.13
CA GLY A 46 -13.18 -8.05 3.74
C GLY A 46 -12.48 -9.16 4.50
N GLY A 47 -13.12 -10.32 4.49
CA GLY A 47 -12.71 -11.46 5.28
C GLY A 47 -11.50 -12.20 4.73
N VAL A 48 -11.18 -13.28 5.44
CA VAL A 48 -10.18 -14.27 5.04
C VAL A 48 -10.60 -14.98 3.75
N ILE A 49 -9.65 -15.10 2.81
CA ILE A 49 -9.87 -15.77 1.53
C ILE A 49 -9.45 -17.25 1.59
N SER A 50 -8.37 -17.54 2.32
CA SER A 50 -7.76 -18.87 2.35
C SER A 50 -8.51 -19.86 3.24
N ALA A 51 -8.49 -21.14 2.85
CA ALA A 51 -9.00 -22.24 3.66
C ALA A 51 -8.10 -22.54 4.88
N LYS A 52 -8.60 -23.38 5.79
CA LYS A 52 -7.83 -23.87 6.95
C LYS A 52 -6.59 -24.65 6.50
N MET A 53 -5.44 -24.37 7.11
CA MET A 53 -4.19 -25.09 6.78
C MET A 53 -3.98 -26.27 7.74
N GLY A 54 -4.23 -27.50 7.27
CA GLY A 54 -4.18 -28.70 8.11
C GLY A 54 -2.77 -29.17 8.49
N ASN A 55 -1.80 -29.05 7.58
CA ASN A 55 -0.44 -29.56 7.79
C ASN A 55 0.37 -28.65 8.73
N ALA A 56 0.75 -29.16 9.90
CA ALA A 56 1.44 -28.38 10.93
C ALA A 56 2.88 -27.99 10.54
N THR A 57 3.62 -28.87 9.86
CA THR A 57 5.00 -28.60 9.43
C THR A 57 5.04 -27.47 8.40
N GLN A 58 4.22 -27.57 7.36
CA GLN A 58 4.12 -26.55 6.32
C GLN A 58 3.62 -25.21 6.89
N LYS A 59 2.67 -25.25 7.85
CA LYS A 59 2.20 -24.05 8.55
C LYS A 59 3.31 -23.37 9.32
N ALA A 60 4.14 -24.14 10.02
CA ALA A 60 5.25 -23.60 10.78
C ALA A 60 6.34 -23.03 9.87
N GLU A 61 6.63 -23.69 8.75
CA GLU A 61 7.57 -23.22 7.73
C GLU A 61 7.11 -21.91 7.10
N LEU A 62 5.87 -21.87 6.60
CA LEU A 62 5.25 -20.65 6.08
C LEU A 62 5.31 -19.52 7.11
N GLY A 63 4.94 -19.80 8.37
CA GLY A 63 4.99 -18.82 9.45
C GLY A 63 6.39 -18.24 9.66
N ARG A 64 7.43 -19.08 9.71
CA ARG A 64 8.83 -18.61 9.86
C ARG A 64 9.24 -17.72 8.68
N SER A 65 8.95 -18.15 7.46
CA SER A 65 9.29 -17.39 6.25
C SER A 65 8.58 -16.04 6.19
N THR A 66 7.29 -16.01 6.53
CA THR A 66 6.52 -14.77 6.58
C THR A 66 7.03 -13.85 7.67
N TRP A 67 7.27 -14.33 8.89
CA TRP A 67 7.83 -13.47 9.94
C TRP A 67 9.20 -12.89 9.57
N LYS A 68 10.05 -13.67 8.88
CA LYS A 68 11.31 -13.14 8.33
C LYS A 68 11.06 -12.00 7.33
N LEU A 69 10.12 -12.17 6.39
CA LEU A 69 9.71 -11.10 5.47
C LEU A 69 9.22 -9.85 6.24
N LEU A 70 8.30 -10.01 7.19
CA LEU A 70 7.70 -8.88 7.91
C LEU A 70 8.73 -8.10 8.71
N HIS A 71 9.57 -8.79 9.49
CA HIS A 71 10.56 -8.13 10.31
C HIS A 71 11.63 -7.44 9.45
N THR A 72 12.13 -8.10 8.40
CA THR A 72 13.08 -7.46 7.47
C THR A 72 12.45 -6.26 6.76
N MET A 73 11.20 -6.36 6.28
CA MET A 73 10.50 -5.23 5.66
C MET A 73 10.36 -4.04 6.61
N THR A 74 9.97 -4.27 7.87
CA THR A 74 9.85 -3.17 8.86
C THR A 74 11.20 -2.60 9.28
N ALA A 75 12.26 -3.41 9.36
CA ALA A 75 13.62 -2.94 9.65
C ALA A 75 14.19 -2.04 8.53
N GLN A 76 13.74 -2.23 7.29
CA GLN A 76 14.08 -1.39 6.14
C GLN A 76 13.13 -0.21 5.91
N TYR A 77 12.10 -0.07 6.73
CA TYR A 77 11.16 1.03 6.60
C TYR A 77 11.83 2.39 6.88
N PRO A 78 11.44 3.51 6.24
CA PRO A 78 12.08 4.81 6.48
C PRO A 78 11.92 5.30 7.92
N GLU A 79 12.91 6.02 8.43
CA GLU A 79 12.79 6.71 9.73
C GLU A 79 11.74 7.85 9.67
N HIS A 80 11.64 8.52 8.52
CA HIS A 80 10.69 9.59 8.26
C HIS A 80 9.84 9.28 7.02
N PRO A 81 8.85 8.38 7.13
CA PRO A 81 8.06 7.94 5.98
C PRO A 81 7.07 9.02 5.53
N THR A 82 6.95 9.15 4.21
CA THR A 82 5.92 9.96 3.54
C THR A 82 4.52 9.38 3.77
N THR A 83 3.48 10.20 3.57
CA THR A 83 2.09 9.76 3.69
C THR A 83 1.76 8.53 2.82
N GLU A 84 2.34 8.43 1.62
CA GLU A 84 2.11 7.29 0.74
C GLU A 84 2.83 6.03 1.22
N GLU A 85 4.07 6.12 1.74
CA GLU A 85 4.77 4.97 2.34
C GLU A 85 4.06 4.46 3.59
N ARG A 86 3.45 5.36 4.38
CA ARG A 86 2.62 5.00 5.55
C ARG A 86 1.38 4.24 5.14
N LYS A 87 0.68 4.71 4.11
CA LYS A 87 -0.47 4.02 3.54
C LYS A 87 -0.06 2.67 2.97
N ALA A 88 1.02 2.59 2.21
CA ALA A 88 1.51 1.35 1.62
C ALA A 88 1.77 0.28 2.69
N LEU A 89 2.47 0.63 3.78
CA LEU A 89 2.74 -0.31 4.88
C LEU A 89 1.44 -0.77 5.57
N GLN A 90 0.52 0.16 5.84
CA GLN A 90 -0.78 -0.17 6.43
C GLN A 90 -1.59 -1.12 5.53
N GLN A 91 -1.68 -0.79 4.24
CA GLN A 91 -2.40 -1.59 3.24
C GLN A 91 -1.78 -2.97 3.06
N PHE A 92 -0.45 -3.07 3.08
CA PHE A 92 0.26 -4.35 3.03
C PHE A 92 -0.22 -5.29 4.15
N PHE A 93 -0.28 -4.82 5.41
CA PHE A 93 -0.75 -5.67 6.52
C PHE A 93 -2.23 -6.04 6.39
N MET A 94 -3.07 -5.11 5.92
CA MET A 94 -4.48 -5.40 5.67
C MET A 94 -4.64 -6.48 4.59
N LEU A 95 -3.92 -6.37 3.48
CA LEU A 95 -3.91 -7.35 2.39
C LEU A 95 -3.35 -8.70 2.83
N LEU A 96 -2.23 -8.69 3.56
CA LEU A 96 -1.66 -9.90 4.13
C LEU A 96 -2.68 -10.65 4.98
N SER A 97 -3.45 -9.93 5.82
CA SER A 97 -4.47 -10.56 6.68
C SER A 97 -5.59 -11.26 5.92
N ARG A 98 -5.79 -10.92 4.64
CA ARG A 98 -6.80 -11.54 3.77
C ARG A 98 -6.23 -12.69 2.95
N LEU A 99 -5.01 -12.50 2.46
CA LEU A 99 -4.33 -13.38 1.49
C LEU A 99 -3.42 -14.42 2.15
N TYR A 100 -3.14 -14.33 3.45
CA TYR A 100 -2.24 -15.25 4.11
C TYR A 100 -2.76 -16.71 4.00
N PRO A 101 -1.98 -17.66 3.43
CA PRO A 101 -2.47 -18.99 3.03
C PRO A 101 -2.60 -19.99 4.21
N CYS A 102 -3.12 -19.49 5.33
CA CYS A 102 -3.61 -20.25 6.48
C CYS A 102 -4.84 -19.51 7.02
N GLY A 103 -6.04 -20.00 6.72
CA GLY A 103 -7.28 -19.28 7.00
C GLY A 103 -7.50 -18.96 8.48
N GLU A 104 -7.19 -19.89 9.37
CA GLU A 104 -7.29 -19.65 10.82
C GLU A 104 -6.21 -18.69 11.34
N CYS A 105 -5.04 -18.66 10.70
CA CYS A 105 -3.97 -17.73 11.05
C CYS A 105 -4.35 -16.31 10.58
N ALA A 106 -4.87 -16.19 9.36
CA ALA A 106 -5.37 -14.97 8.75
C ALA A 106 -6.52 -14.37 9.57
N ALA A 107 -7.50 -15.18 9.96
CA ALA A 107 -8.63 -14.75 10.80
C ALA A 107 -8.15 -14.19 12.14
N HIS A 108 -7.21 -14.88 12.79
CA HIS A 108 -6.61 -14.40 14.02
C HIS A 108 -5.84 -13.09 13.81
N PHE A 109 -5.08 -12.97 12.72
CA PHE A 109 -4.34 -11.74 12.41
C PHE A 109 -5.28 -10.55 12.15
N GLN A 110 -6.43 -10.75 11.49
CA GLN A 110 -7.46 -9.70 11.33
C GLN A 110 -7.97 -9.17 12.68
N LEU A 111 -8.19 -10.06 13.66
CA LEU A 111 -8.57 -9.65 15.01
C LEU A 111 -7.47 -8.83 15.69
N LEU A 112 -6.21 -9.22 15.52
CA LEU A 112 -5.07 -8.46 16.02
C LEU A 112 -4.98 -7.08 15.36
N LEU A 113 -5.11 -6.97 14.04
CA LEU A 113 -5.08 -5.69 13.33
C LEU A 113 -6.21 -4.74 13.77
N LYS A 114 -7.41 -5.28 14.03
CA LYS A 114 -8.54 -4.49 14.55
C LYS A 114 -8.25 -3.92 15.94
N ARG A 115 -7.55 -4.67 16.80
CA ARG A 115 -7.24 -4.26 18.17
C ARG A 115 -5.97 -3.41 18.28
N TYR A 116 -4.99 -3.69 17.43
CA TYR A 116 -3.65 -3.14 17.44
C TYR A 116 -3.24 -2.75 16.01
N PRO A 117 -3.75 -1.63 15.48
CA PRO A 117 -3.48 -1.23 14.10
C PRO A 117 -1.98 -0.99 13.86
N PRO A 118 -1.48 -1.21 12.63
CA PRO A 118 -0.08 -0.98 12.27
C PRO A 118 0.41 0.41 12.65
N GLN A 119 1.54 0.48 13.35
CA GLN A 119 2.21 1.75 13.65
C GLN A 119 3.18 2.08 12.51
N THR A 120 2.87 3.11 11.74
CA THR A 120 3.60 3.45 10.50
C THR A 120 4.38 4.77 10.61
N SER A 121 4.59 5.30 11.82
CA SER A 121 5.17 6.64 11.97
C SER A 121 6.67 6.72 11.72
N SER A 122 7.40 5.62 11.87
CA SER A 122 8.83 5.51 11.63
C SER A 122 9.25 4.04 11.54
N LYS A 123 10.51 3.79 11.14
CA LYS A 123 11.16 2.48 11.22
C LYS A 123 10.98 1.83 12.59
N ILE A 124 11.38 2.55 13.65
CA ILE A 124 11.31 2.05 15.03
C ILE A 124 9.87 1.68 15.39
N ALA A 125 8.90 2.56 15.09
CA ALA A 125 7.50 2.29 15.42
C ALA A 125 6.95 1.05 14.68
N ALA A 126 7.29 0.88 13.40
CA ALA A 126 6.87 -0.26 12.60
C ALA A 126 7.49 -1.57 13.08
N SER A 127 8.81 -1.59 13.32
CA SER A 127 9.52 -2.78 13.79
C SER A 127 9.09 -3.21 15.20
N GLN A 128 8.94 -2.25 16.12
CA GLN A 128 8.46 -2.54 17.47
C GLN A 128 7.02 -3.07 17.46
N TRP A 129 6.14 -2.48 16.64
CA TRP A 129 4.78 -2.99 16.47
C TRP A 129 4.77 -4.41 15.91
N ALA A 130 5.55 -4.69 14.85
CA ALA A 130 5.62 -6.04 14.28
C ALA A 130 6.12 -7.07 15.30
N CYS A 131 7.11 -6.70 16.13
CA CYS A 131 7.59 -7.54 17.23
C CYS A 131 6.51 -7.80 18.28
N ALA A 132 5.81 -6.75 18.73
CA ALA A 132 4.74 -6.87 19.71
C ALA A 132 3.61 -7.78 19.20
N ILE A 133 3.23 -7.66 17.93
CA ILE A 133 2.20 -8.52 17.31
C ILE A 133 2.68 -9.96 17.15
N HIS A 134 3.94 -10.18 16.78
CA HIS A 134 4.53 -11.52 16.77
C HIS A 134 4.49 -12.16 18.16
N ASN A 135 4.78 -11.38 19.21
CA ASN A 135 4.66 -11.85 20.59
C ASN A 135 3.23 -12.17 21.02
N LYS A 136 2.21 -11.45 20.51
CA LYS A 136 0.81 -11.84 20.70
C LYS A 136 0.46 -13.19 20.06
N VAL A 137 1.09 -13.50 18.92
CA VAL A 137 0.98 -14.83 18.32
C VAL A 137 1.75 -15.87 19.14
N ASN A 138 2.94 -15.56 19.64
CA ASN A 138 3.71 -16.45 20.52
C ASN A 138 2.94 -16.80 21.80
N GLU A 139 2.39 -15.80 22.47
CA GLU A 139 1.55 -15.95 23.67
C GLU A 139 0.38 -16.90 23.41
N ARG A 140 -0.37 -16.68 22.31
CA ARG A 140 -1.47 -17.58 21.91
C ARG A 140 -1.02 -19.01 21.66
N LEU A 141 0.19 -19.19 21.10
CA LEU A 141 0.74 -20.51 20.76
C LEU A 141 1.53 -21.14 21.91
N GLY A 142 1.61 -20.51 23.09
CA GLY A 142 2.41 -21.00 24.21
C GLY A 142 3.91 -21.02 23.94
N LYS A 143 4.41 -20.06 23.15
CA LYS A 143 5.84 -19.89 22.84
C LYS A 143 6.46 -18.80 23.71
N ASP A 144 7.78 -18.85 23.85
CA ASP A 144 8.53 -17.82 24.57
C ASP A 144 8.31 -16.42 23.98
N ILE A 145 8.31 -15.43 24.85
CA ILE A 145 8.22 -14.02 24.47
C ILE A 145 9.60 -13.54 24.03
N PHE A 146 9.64 -12.90 22.86
CA PHE A 146 10.85 -12.34 22.28
C PHE A 146 11.12 -10.94 22.83
N ASP A 147 12.36 -10.63 23.21
CA ASP A 147 12.77 -9.28 23.60
C ASP A 147 12.90 -8.37 22.37
N CYS A 148 12.04 -7.36 22.28
CA CYS A 148 11.97 -6.45 21.14
C CYS A 148 13.01 -5.32 21.17
N SER A 149 13.85 -5.20 22.21
CA SER A 149 14.71 -4.02 22.44
C SER A 149 15.60 -3.65 21.23
N ASN A 150 16.17 -4.65 20.55
CA ASN A 150 17.05 -4.47 19.39
C ASN A 150 16.52 -5.20 18.14
N ILE A 151 15.19 -5.10 17.90
CA ILE A 151 14.54 -5.86 16.83
C ILE A 151 15.01 -5.42 15.44
N GLN A 152 15.26 -4.12 15.24
CA GLN A 152 15.64 -3.54 13.96
C GLN A 152 17.05 -3.98 13.51
N GLU A 153 18.00 -4.16 14.44
CA GLU A 153 19.36 -4.64 14.16
C GLU A 153 19.39 -6.14 13.88
N LYS A 154 18.48 -6.91 14.48
CA LYS A 154 18.40 -8.38 14.30
C LYS A 154 18.05 -8.80 12.88
N TYR A 155 17.31 -7.96 12.16
CA TYR A 155 16.78 -8.29 10.84
C TYR A 155 17.46 -7.47 9.74
N ASP A 156 18.76 -7.70 9.58
CA ASP A 156 19.53 -7.22 8.43
C ASP A 156 18.91 -7.70 7.11
N CYS A 157 18.89 -6.79 6.12
CA CYS A 157 18.46 -7.07 4.76
C CYS A 157 19.63 -7.43 3.83
N GLY A 158 20.88 -7.24 4.28
CA GLY A 158 22.07 -7.41 3.44
C GLY A 158 22.27 -6.27 2.44
N CYS A 159 21.62 -5.13 2.66
CA CYS A 159 21.65 -3.98 1.73
C CYS A 159 22.85 -3.05 1.95
N ASN A 160 23.93 -3.53 2.61
CA ASN A 160 25.14 -2.74 2.79
C ASN A 160 25.62 -2.24 1.42
N THR A 161 25.73 -0.92 1.31
CA THR A 161 26.33 -0.24 0.16
C THR A 161 27.83 -0.50 0.21
N THR A 162 28.31 -1.40 -0.64
CA THR A 162 29.74 -1.47 -0.97
C THR A 162 30.15 -0.25 -1.79
N GLU A 163 30.00 0.97 -1.25
CA GLU A 163 30.46 2.22 -1.88
C GLU A 163 30.94 3.27 -0.85
N ASP A 164 31.38 2.86 0.36
CA ASP A 164 32.10 3.75 1.29
C ASP A 164 33.34 3.07 1.91
N GLU A 165 33.94 2.07 1.25
CA GLU A 165 35.26 1.52 1.62
C GLU A 165 36.28 1.84 0.54
N ASN A 166 36.60 3.13 0.42
CA ASN A 166 37.81 3.58 -0.22
C ASN A 166 38.53 4.59 0.69
N ASP A 167 38.66 4.29 1.98
CA ASP A 167 39.77 4.79 2.79
C ASP A 167 39.93 3.97 4.09
N SER A 168 40.77 2.95 4.04
CA SER A 168 41.78 2.61 5.06
C SER A 168 42.16 1.14 4.95
N SER A 169 43.35 0.94 4.40
CA SER A 169 44.14 -0.27 4.54
C SER A 169 44.29 -0.72 5.99
N SER A 170 44.53 -2.02 6.14
CA SER A 170 44.95 -2.78 7.35
C SER A 170 43.78 -3.32 8.17
N SER A 171 43.73 -4.58 8.59
CA SER A 171 44.71 -5.68 8.54
C SER A 171 44.03 -6.95 9.07
N SER A 172 44.45 -8.09 8.52
CA SER A 172 44.60 -9.43 9.14
C SER A 172 43.42 -10.15 9.82
N GLU A 173 43.22 -11.38 9.33
CA GLU A 173 42.76 -12.64 9.98
C GLU A 173 41.26 -12.93 10.10
#